data_AF-A0A1M7IQJ0-F1
#
_entry.id   AF-A0A1M7IQJ0-F1
#
_cell.length_a   1.000
_cell.length_b   1.000
_cell.length_c   1.000
_cell.angle_alpha   90.00
_cell.angle_beta   90.00
_cell.angle_gamma   90.00
#
_symmetry.space_group_name_H-M   'P 1'
#
loop_
_entity.id
_entity.type
_entity.pdbx_description
1 polymer ?
#
loop_
_entity_poly.entity_id
_entity_poly.type
_entity_poly.pdbx_seq_one_letter_code
_entity_poly.pdbx_strand_id
1 'polypeptide(L)' 'MQGPQAATVTGALQIMASMGVTEPSQLRPHMVCRRIDPYTVRSHEELYEWLSPGHLQAEPPASWAADWAAADPDRFTV' A
#
# COMPACT_ATOMS: atom_id res chain seq x y z
N MET A 1 -14.36 -28.51 5.53
CA MET A 1 -14.76 -27.09 5.45
C MET A 1 -13.50 -26.25 5.45
N GLN A 2 -13.34 -25.33 4.49
CA GLN A 2 -12.20 -24.40 4.52
C GLN A 2 -12.46 -23.33 5.59
N GLY A 3 -11.43 -22.93 6.35
CA GLY A 3 -11.58 -21.96 7.44
C GLY A 3 -11.92 -20.54 6.94
N PRO A 4 -12.31 -19.61 7.83
CA PRO A 4 -12.68 -18.23 7.46
C PRO A 4 -11.60 -17.48 6.66
N GLN A 5 -10.33 -17.85 6.84
CA GLN A 5 -9.21 -17.33 6.06
C GLN A 5 -9.35 -17.63 4.55
N ALA A 6 -9.75 -18.85 4.18
CA ALA A 6 -9.85 -19.26 2.78
C ALA A 6 -11.01 -18.56 2.05
N ALA A 7 -12.13 -18.34 2.74
CA ALA A 7 -13.24 -17.57 2.21
C ALA A 7 -12.84 -16.11 1.95
N THR A 8 -12.07 -15.51 2.86
CA THR A 8 -11.56 -14.13 2.73
C THR A 8 -10.61 -14.01 1.52
N VAL A 9 -9.67 -14.95 1.38
CA VAL A 9 -8.76 -14.99 0.22
C VAL A 9 -9.53 -15.15 -1.09
N THR A 10 -10.53 -16.02 -1.12
CA THR A 10 -11.36 -16.25 -2.31
C THR A 10 -12.10 -14.98 -2.72
N GLY A 11 -12.70 -14.26 -1.78
CA GLY A 11 -13.38 -12.99 -2.06
C GLY A 11 -12.42 -11.93 -2.61
N ALA A 12 -11.23 -11.80 -2.01
CA ALA A 12 -10.20 -10.88 -2.51
C ALA A 12 -9.77 -11.22 -3.95
N LEU A 13 -9.58 -12.51 -4.26
CA LEU A 13 -9.25 -12.97 -5.62
C LEU A 13 -10.35 -12.63 -6.64
N GLN A 14 -11.63 -12.76 -6.27
CA GLN A 14 -12.75 -12.40 -7.15
C GLN A 14 -12.81 -10.90 -7.46
N ILE A 15 -12.56 -10.06 -6.45
CA ILE A 15 -12.50 -8.61 -6.64
C ILE A 15 -11.33 -8.25 -7.57
N MET A 16 -10.14 -8.83 -7.36
CA MET A 16 -8.98 -8.63 -8.24
C MET A 16 -9.24 -9.09 -9.67
N ALA A 17 -9.82 -10.28 -9.86
CA ALA A 17 -10.16 -10.79 -11.18
C ALA A 17 -11.14 -9.86 -11.93
N SER A 18 -12.08 -9.24 -11.21
CA SER A 18 -13.03 -8.27 -11.78
C SER A 18 -12.35 -6.99 -12.26
N MET A 19 -11.16 -6.67 -11.73
CA MET A 19 -10.31 -5.56 -12.17
C MET A 19 -9.33 -5.97 -13.28
N GLY A 20 -9.37 -7.22 -13.76
CA GLY A 20 -8.39 -7.78 -14.70
C GLY A 20 -7.04 -8.12 -14.07
N VAL A 21 -6.98 -8.19 -12.73
CA VAL A 21 -5.78 -8.49 -11.97
C VAL A 21 -5.75 -9.98 -11.60
N THR A 22 -4.68 -10.67 -11.99
CA THR A 22 -4.54 -12.13 -11.76
C THR A 22 -3.72 -12.47 -10.52
N GLU A 23 -2.86 -11.56 -10.08
CA GLU A 23 -2.01 -11.73 -8.90
C GLU A 23 -1.88 -10.40 -8.12
N PRO A 24 -1.71 -10.45 -6.78
CA PRO A 24 -1.65 -9.23 -5.96
C PRO A 24 -0.55 -8.23 -6.35
N SER A 25 0.58 -8.71 -6.89
CA SER A 25 1.71 -7.88 -7.36
C SER A 25 1.35 -6.96 -8.53
N GLN A 26 0.29 -7.27 -9.27
CA GLN A 26 -0.19 -6.46 -10.38
C GLN A 26 -1.09 -5.29 -9.94
N LEU A 27 -1.50 -5.27 -8.66
CA LEU A 27 -2.27 -4.15 -8.12
C LEU A 27 -1.43 -2.86 -8.19
N ARG A 28 -2.05 -1.80 -8.71
CA ARG A 28 -1.47 -0.47 -8.74
C ARG A 28 -2.14 0.44 -7.71
N PRO A 29 -1.44 1.45 -7.17
CA PRO A 29 -2.00 2.34 -6.14
C PRO A 29 -3.34 2.99 -6.50
N HIS A 30 -3.57 3.35 -7.76
CA HIS A 30 -4.84 3.92 -8.21
C HIS A 30 -6.01 2.93 -8.17
N MET A 31 -5.75 1.62 -8.11
CA MET A 31 -6.78 0.56 -8.05
C MET A 31 -7.31 0.33 -6.64
N VAL A 32 -6.55 0.73 -5.61
CA VAL A 32 -6.90 0.46 -4.21
C VAL A 32 -7.51 1.72 -3.59
N CYS A 33 -8.83 1.73 -3.43
CA CYS A 33 -9.54 2.88 -2.87
C CYS A 33 -9.82 2.72 -1.37
N ARG A 34 -9.70 3.81 -0.63
CA ARG A 34 -10.08 3.93 0.78
C ARG A 34 -11.10 5.05 0.94
N ARG A 35 -12.19 4.74 1.66
CA ARG A 35 -13.10 5.76 2.16
C ARG A 35 -12.46 6.45 3.36
N ILE A 36 -12.25 7.77 3.29
CA ILE A 36 -11.59 8.56 4.34
C ILE A 36 -12.58 9.34 5.20
N ASP A 37 -13.80 9.55 4.70
CA ASP A 37 -14.94 10.11 5.43
C ASP A 37 -16.25 9.61 4.75
N PRO A 38 -17.45 9.92 5.27
CA PRO A 38 -18.71 9.40 4.72
C PRO A 38 -18.95 9.69 3.22
N TYR A 39 -18.33 10.75 2.69
CA TYR A 39 -18.58 11.24 1.33
C TYR A 39 -17.34 11.16 0.43
N THR A 40 -16.14 11.02 0.99
CA THR A 40 -14.89 11.01 0.21
C THR A 40 -14.27 9.62 0.13
N VAL A 41 -14.04 9.20 -1.11
CA VAL A 41 -13.21 8.04 -1.47
C VAL A 41 -11.99 8.54 -2.21
N ARG A 42 -10.81 8.05 -1.80
CA ARG A 42 -9.53 8.35 -2.45
C ARG A 42 -8.80 7.05 -2.76
N SER A 43 -8.12 7.03 -3.89
CA SER A 43 -7.17 5.97 -4.20
C SER A 43 -5.94 6.07 -3.30
N HIS A 44 -5.23 4.96 -3.13
CA HIS A 44 -3.98 4.96 -2.40
C HIS A 44 -2.91 5.81 -3.08
N GLU A 45 -2.99 5.99 -4.41
CA GLU A 45 -2.15 6.93 -5.17
C GLU A 45 -2.33 8.38 -4.71
N GLU A 46 -3.57 8.79 -4.42
CA GLU A 46 -3.87 10.14 -3.91
C GLU A 46 -3.52 10.32 -2.43
N LEU A 47 -3.54 9.23 -1.65
CA LEU A 47 -3.42 9.29 -0.20
C LEU A 47 -1.98 9.31 0.30
N TYR A 48 -1.04 8.75 -0.47
CA TYR A 48 0.32 8.54 -0.02
C TYR A 48 1.33 8.96 -1.08
N GLU A 49 2.49 9.38 -0.61
CA GLU A 49 3.64 9.57 -1.48
C GLU A 49 4.30 8.20 -1.77
N TRP A 50 4.23 7.76 -3.03
CA TRP A 50 4.73 6.46 -3.45
C TRP A 50 6.21 6.51 -3.80
N LEU A 51 6.96 5.56 -3.26
CA LEU A 51 8.38 5.44 -3.52
C LEU A 51 8.66 4.60 -4.76
N SER A 52 9.61 5.05 -5.57
CA SER A 52 10.27 4.20 -6.55
C SER A 52 11.38 3.38 -5.88
N PRO A 53 11.75 2.22 -6.44
CA PRO A 53 12.91 1.47 -5.96
C PRO A 53 14.16 2.35 -5.87
N GLY A 54 14.84 2.34 -4.72
CA GLY A 54 16.06 3.12 -4.47
C GLY A 54 15.83 4.59 -4.07
N HIS A 55 14.60 5.11 -4.13
CA HIS A 55 14.32 6.53 -3.91
C HIS A 55 14.80 7.04 -2.55
N LEU A 56 14.60 6.27 -1.47
CA LEU A 56 15.05 6.64 -0.12
C LEU A 56 16.56 6.77 0.02
N GLN A 57 17.35 6.02 -0.76
CA GLN A 57 18.81 6.04 -0.67
C GLN A 57 19.42 7.20 -1.47
N ALA A 58 18.81 7.54 -2.60
CA ALA A 58 19.33 8.56 -3.51
C ALA A 58 18.78 9.95 -3.22
N GLU A 59 17.45 10.07 -3.09
CA GLU A 59 16.74 11.33 -2.96
C GLU A 59 15.45 11.09 -2.16
N PRO A 60 15.52 10.99 -0.83
CA PRO A 60 14.32 10.75 -0.03
C PRO A 60 13.33 11.91 -0.21
N PRO A 61 12.02 11.63 -0.29
CA PRO A 61 11.01 12.67 -0.34
C PRO A 61 11.14 13.68 0.79
N ALA A 62 10.86 14.95 0.49
CA ALA A 62 10.97 16.03 1.47
C ALA A 62 10.11 15.80 2.72
N SER A 63 8.94 15.17 2.54
CA SER A 63 8.03 14.80 3.62
C SER A 63 8.67 13.85 4.63
N TRP A 64 9.62 13.02 4.20
CA TRP A 64 10.27 11.98 5.00
C TRP A 64 11.70 12.36 5.40
N ALA A 65 12.21 13.52 4.99
CA ALA A 65 13.61 13.89 5.21
C ALA A 65 14.00 13.91 6.70
N ALA A 66 13.10 14.38 7.57
CA ALA A 66 13.34 14.40 9.01
C ALA A 66 13.38 12.98 9.60
N ASP A 67 12.42 12.13 9.24
CA ASP A 67 12.35 10.74 9.69
C ASP A 67 13.55 9.92 9.17
N TRP A 68 13.94 10.15 7.91
CA TRP A 68 15.09 9.51 7.29
C TRP A 68 16.40 9.92 7.96
N ALA A 69 16.59 11.20 8.30
CA ALA A 69 17.78 11.66 9.01
C ALA A 69 17.88 11.14 10.45
N ALA A 70 16.72 10.85 11.07
CA ALA A 70 16.65 10.27 12.41
C ALA A 70 16.77 8.73 12.40
N ALA A 71 16.67 8.08 11.24
CA ALA A 71 16.71 6.63 11.12
C ALA A 71 18.11 6.09 11.41
N ASP A 72 18.18 5.07 12.28
CA ASP A 72 19.42 4.39 12.67
C ASP A 72 19.22 2.87 12.52
N PRO A 73 19.94 2.20 11.61
CA PRO A 73 19.77 0.76 11.35
C PRO A 73 20.13 -0.13 12.55
N ASP A 74 20.84 0.38 13.55
CA ASP A 74 21.21 -0.36 14.76
C ASP A 74 20.25 -0.13 15.93
N ARG A 75 19.22 0.72 15.74
CA ARG A 75 18.29 1.11 16.81
C ARG A 75 16.84 0.95 16.41
N PHE A 76 16.23 -0.15 16.87
CA PHE A 76 14.79 -0.41 16.76
C PHE A 76 14.12 -0.20 18.13
N THR A 77 13.17 0.72 18.20
CA THR A 77 12.34 0.94 19.40
C THR A 77 10.97 0.29 19.23
N VAL A 78 10.43 -0.28 20.31
CA VAL A 78 9.08 -0.89 20.37
C VAL A 78 8.06 0.14 20.85
#